data_AF-A0A140DM82-F1
#
_entry.id   AF-A0A140DM82-F1
#
_cell.length_a   1.000
_cell.length_b   1.000
_cell.length_c   1.000
_cell.angle_alpha   90.00
_cell.angle_beta   90.00
_cell.angle_gamma   90.00
#
_symmetry.space_group_name_H-M   'P 1'
#
loop_
_entity.id
_entity.type
_entity.pdbx_description
1 polymer ?
#
loop_
_entity_poly.entity_id
_entity_poly.type
_entity_poly.pdbx_seq_one_letter_code
_entity_poly.pdbx_strand_id
1 'polypeptide(L)'
;MIVAHPNKEYPIKANLANASEIGYKNIDKVYNDVISGRSGVTEATRTDGVIEIIMYEPIPNTPNWSLCISVPKSELLSKTNYLVKHMSIIILIILIILMMITYIASRIISRPLVSISEHLNIVANADFTKEIPRKFINMNDEIGTIARAVDSMQNSIKGVVKAEIEKTNSTTEEISAGMEEAAASTEEMNAASCEIKESINIMAESVNKGLNVANSISEIAQTLKGDAISSEKKAYDVLTKMDANLKSAIEESKSIHKINILTHSILEIAHQT
;
A
#
# COMPACT_ATOMS: atom_id res chain seq x y z
N MET A 1 17.61 -93.69 38.03
CA MET A 1 17.00 -92.36 37.95
C MET A 1 15.88 -92.29 38.98
N ILE A 2 15.92 -91.36 39.93
CA ILE A 2 14.81 -91.14 40.85
C ILE A 2 14.07 -89.91 40.36
N VAL A 3 12.81 -90.08 39.96
CA VAL A 3 11.93 -88.98 39.57
C VAL A 3 11.04 -88.66 40.77
N ALA A 4 11.14 -87.45 41.29
CA ALA A 4 10.19 -86.93 42.27
C ALA A 4 9.20 -86.03 41.52
N HIS A 5 7.92 -86.42 41.47
CA HIS A 5 6.89 -85.67 40.78
C HIS A 5 5.64 -85.53 41.69
N PRO A 6 4.96 -84.36 41.71
CA PRO A 6 3.77 -84.15 42.55
C PRO A 6 2.64 -85.15 42.29
N ASN A 7 2.52 -85.61 41.04
CA ASN A 7 1.60 -86.67 40.66
C ASN A 7 2.32 -88.03 40.64
N LYS A 8 1.86 -88.96 41.50
CA LYS A 8 2.45 -90.27 41.79
C LYS A 8 2.41 -91.29 40.64
N GLU A 9 1.64 -91.04 39.58
CA GLU A 9 1.58 -91.95 38.41
C GLU A 9 2.68 -91.70 37.36
N TYR A 10 3.27 -90.51 37.35
CA TYR A 10 4.33 -90.11 36.41
C TYR A 10 5.73 -90.69 36.69
N PRO A 11 6.21 -90.83 37.94
CA PRO A 11 7.62 -91.15 38.19
C PRO A 11 8.03 -92.60 37.86
N ILE A 12 7.09 -93.49 37.51
CA ILE A 12 7.35 -94.94 37.42
C ILE A 12 7.42 -95.48 35.98
N LYS A 13 6.98 -94.72 34.95
CA LYS A 13 6.83 -95.29 33.59
C LYS A 13 7.80 -94.79 32.51
N ALA A 14 8.60 -93.76 32.74
CA ALA A 14 9.47 -93.19 31.70
C ALA A 14 10.94 -93.12 32.13
N ASN A 15 11.81 -93.75 31.35
CA ASN A 15 13.26 -93.54 31.41
C ASN A 15 13.62 -92.37 30.48
N LEU A 16 14.46 -91.44 30.94
CA LEU A 16 14.88 -90.28 30.15
C LEU A 16 15.49 -90.69 28.79
N ALA A 17 16.12 -91.88 28.73
CA ALA A 17 16.71 -92.45 27.51
C ALA A 17 15.70 -92.75 26.39
N ASN A 18 14.43 -93.03 26.72
CA ASN A 18 13.38 -93.37 25.75
C ASN A 18 12.27 -92.30 25.71
N ALA A 19 12.45 -91.18 26.40
CA ALA A 19 11.42 -90.16 26.53
C ALA A 19 11.07 -89.52 25.16
N SER A 20 12.03 -89.44 24.23
CA SER A 20 11.82 -88.95 22.87
C SER A 20 10.91 -89.87 22.03
N GLU A 21 11.03 -91.19 22.21
CA GLU A 21 10.17 -92.19 21.57
C GLU A 21 8.72 -92.13 22.06
N ILE A 22 8.51 -91.66 23.30
CA ILE A 22 7.20 -91.53 23.94
C ILE A 22 6.54 -90.18 23.62
N GLY A 23 7.20 -89.31 22.84
CA GLY A 23 6.65 -88.05 22.32
C GLY A 23 7.14 -86.79 23.03
N TYR A 24 8.13 -86.87 23.92
CA TYR A 24 8.79 -85.68 24.45
C TYR A 24 9.75 -85.07 23.40
N LYS A 25 9.62 -83.79 23.10
CA LYS A 25 10.53 -83.11 22.17
C LYS A 25 11.70 -82.46 22.92
N ASN A 26 12.90 -82.53 22.35
CA ASN A 26 14.16 -81.97 22.88
C ASN A 26 14.67 -82.55 24.21
N ILE A 27 14.10 -83.67 24.68
CA ILE A 27 14.57 -84.34 25.91
C ILE A 27 15.90 -85.09 25.72
N ASP A 28 16.21 -85.53 24.49
CA ASP A 28 17.47 -86.22 24.17
C ASP A 28 18.69 -85.36 24.45
N LYS A 29 18.56 -84.04 24.26
CA LYS A 29 19.63 -83.09 24.56
C LYS A 29 19.90 -83.03 26.06
N VAL A 30 18.84 -83.00 26.87
CA VAL A 30 18.93 -83.04 28.34
C VAL A 30 19.58 -84.36 28.79
N TYR A 31 19.14 -85.49 28.22
CA TYR A 31 19.72 -86.79 28.53
C TYR A 31 21.24 -86.83 28.24
N ASN A 32 21.65 -86.43 27.03
CA ASN A 32 23.06 -86.43 26.62
C ASN A 32 23.93 -85.49 27.46
N ASP A 33 23.41 -84.34 27.86
CA ASP A 33 24.16 -83.40 28.70
C ASP A 33 24.30 -83.89 30.14
N VAL A 34 23.24 -84.50 30.69
CA VAL A 34 23.23 -85.07 32.05
C VAL A 34 24.21 -86.23 32.17
N ILE A 35 24.22 -87.17 31.20
CA ILE A 35 25.19 -88.29 31.23
C ILE A 35 26.63 -87.83 31.02
N SER A 36 26.82 -86.69 30.34
CA SER A 36 28.14 -86.09 30.11
C SER A 36 28.62 -85.21 31.27
N GLY A 37 27.84 -85.12 32.35
CA GLY A 37 28.19 -84.31 33.53
C GLY A 37 28.18 -82.80 33.28
N ARG A 38 27.42 -82.31 32.30
CA ARG A 38 27.28 -80.87 32.01
C ARG A 38 26.11 -80.27 32.79
N SER A 39 26.27 -79.03 33.25
CA SER A 39 25.16 -78.22 33.74
C SER A 39 24.53 -77.43 32.61
N GLY A 40 23.22 -77.20 32.67
CA GLY A 40 22.55 -76.43 31.63
C GLY A 40 21.07 -76.20 31.87
N VAL A 41 20.49 -75.40 30.97
CA VAL A 41 19.05 -75.11 30.91
C VAL A 41 18.60 -75.36 29.48
N THR A 42 17.57 -76.17 29.30
CA THR A 42 16.99 -76.49 28.00
C THR A 42 15.46 -76.47 28.07
N GLU A 43 14.81 -76.02 27.00
CA GLU A 43 13.36 -76.14 26.85
C GLU A 43 13.02 -77.49 26.22
N ALA A 44 12.13 -78.24 26.86
CA ALA A 44 11.59 -79.50 26.35
C ALA A 44 10.06 -79.42 26.28
N THR A 45 9.46 -80.12 25.32
CA THR A 45 8.00 -80.21 25.22
C THR A 45 7.57 -81.57 25.73
N ARG A 46 6.67 -81.59 26.71
CA ARG A 46 6.06 -82.80 27.24
C ARG A 46 5.03 -83.37 26.26
N THR A 47 4.66 -84.63 26.43
CA THR A 47 3.71 -85.37 25.57
C THR A 47 2.31 -84.75 25.48
N ASP A 48 1.94 -83.91 26.44
CA ASP A 48 0.69 -83.14 26.48
C ASP A 48 0.80 -81.76 25.79
N GLY A 49 1.95 -81.45 25.20
CA GLY A 49 2.22 -80.18 24.51
C GLY A 49 2.69 -79.05 25.42
N VAL A 50 2.84 -79.28 26.74
CA VAL A 50 3.33 -78.26 27.67
C VAL A 50 4.84 -78.06 27.48
N ILE A 51 5.27 -76.81 27.30
CA ILE A 51 6.68 -76.44 27.25
C ILE A 51 7.21 -76.33 28.68
N GLU A 52 8.20 -77.14 29.02
CA GLU A 52 8.90 -77.14 30.30
C GLU A 52 10.30 -76.57 30.13
N ILE A 53 10.73 -75.78 31.11
CA ILE A 53 12.13 -75.39 31.26
C ILE A 53 12.76 -76.44 32.17
N ILE A 54 13.72 -77.19 31.64
CA ILE A 54 14.46 -78.20 32.37
C ILE A 54 15.85 -77.68 32.70
N MET A 55 16.15 -77.61 33.99
CA MET A 55 17.45 -77.26 34.53
C MET A 55 18.11 -78.52 35.07
N TYR A 56 19.39 -78.72 34.75
CA TYR A 56 20.13 -79.89 35.18
C TYR A 56 21.53 -79.54 35.65
N GLU A 57 21.96 -80.16 36.75
CA GLU A 57 23.28 -79.92 37.37
C GLU A 57 23.81 -81.22 38.03
N PRO A 58 25.06 -81.64 37.78
CA PRO A 58 25.65 -82.79 38.45
C PRO A 58 25.87 -82.51 39.94
N ILE A 59 25.58 -83.49 40.78
CA ILE A 59 25.72 -83.33 42.23
C ILE A 59 27.19 -83.61 42.62
N PRO A 60 27.88 -82.66 43.29
CA PRO A 60 29.26 -82.87 43.71
C PRO A 60 29.41 -84.09 44.63
N ASN A 61 30.50 -84.84 44.46
CA ASN A 61 30.86 -86.02 45.27
C ASN A 61 29.91 -87.23 45.14
N THR A 62 29.03 -87.27 44.13
CA THR A 62 28.19 -88.43 43.81
C THR A 62 28.34 -88.84 42.33
N PRO A 63 29.11 -89.89 42.01
CA PRO A 63 29.33 -90.32 40.63
C PRO A 63 28.01 -90.71 39.95
N ASN A 64 27.78 -90.19 38.74
CA ASN A 64 26.60 -90.44 37.90
C ASN A 64 25.25 -89.92 38.46
N TRP A 65 25.29 -88.97 39.39
CA TRP A 65 24.09 -88.28 39.87
C TRP A 65 24.02 -86.85 39.37
N SER A 66 22.88 -86.49 38.79
CA SER A 66 22.53 -85.11 38.44
C SER A 66 21.12 -84.80 38.92
N LEU A 67 20.93 -83.60 39.45
CA LEU A 67 19.63 -83.07 39.78
C LEU A 67 19.02 -82.48 38.51
N CYS A 68 17.78 -82.87 38.19
CA CYS A 68 16.99 -82.30 37.10
C CYS A 68 15.70 -81.71 37.67
N ILE A 69 15.44 -80.45 37.37
CA ILE A 69 14.22 -79.75 37.76
C ILE A 69 13.52 -79.31 36.47
N SER A 70 12.30 -79.80 36.24
CA SER A 70 11.44 -79.30 35.18
C SER A 70 10.35 -78.41 35.75
N VAL A 71 10.19 -77.23 35.17
CA VAL A 71 9.13 -76.27 35.55
C VAL A 71 8.35 -75.87 34.30
N PRO A 72 7.01 -76.00 34.29
CA PRO A 72 6.20 -75.54 33.16
C PRO A 72 6.42 -74.05 32.89
N LYS A 73 6.77 -73.70 31.65
CA LYS A 73 6.97 -72.30 31.23
C LYS A 73 5.70 -71.48 31.39
N SER A 74 4.53 -72.10 31.21
CA SER A 74 3.22 -71.49 31.49
C SER A 74 3.05 -71.12 32.97
N GLU A 75 3.60 -71.91 33.90
CA GLU A 75 3.56 -71.61 35.33
C GLU A 75 4.50 -70.44 35.67
N LEU A 76 5.72 -70.46 35.12
CA LEU A 76 6.67 -69.35 35.25
C LEU A 76 6.14 -68.04 34.66
N LEU A 77 5.50 -68.09 33.48
CA LEU A 77 5.03 -66.92 32.75
C LEU A 77 3.60 -66.50 33.08
N SER A 78 2.80 -67.34 33.75
CA SER A 78 1.42 -67.00 34.14
C SER A 78 1.36 -65.72 34.97
N LYS A 79 2.34 -65.52 35.85
CA LYS A 79 2.49 -64.29 36.64
C LYS A 79 2.94 -63.09 35.79
N THR A 80 3.75 -63.31 34.75
CA THR A 80 4.23 -62.25 33.84
C THR A 80 3.15 -61.78 32.86
N ASN A 81 2.33 -62.70 32.34
CA ASN A 81 1.24 -62.36 31.41
C ASN A 81 0.21 -61.42 32.05
N TYR A 82 0.00 -61.53 33.36
CA TYR A 82 -0.82 -60.59 34.12
C TYR A 82 -0.27 -59.16 34.04
N LEU A 83 1.05 -58.99 34.21
CA LEU A 83 1.71 -57.70 34.11
C LEU A 83 1.64 -57.14 32.68
N VAL A 84 1.92 -57.96 31.66
CA VAL A 84 1.87 -57.55 30.25
C VAL A 84 0.47 -57.05 29.85
N LYS A 85 -0.60 -57.73 30.31
CA LYS A 85 -1.99 -57.31 30.07
C LYS A 85 -2.29 -55.94 30.67
N HIS A 86 -1.89 -55.70 31.92
CA HIS A 86 -2.09 -54.40 32.57
C HIS A 86 -1.28 -53.28 31.91
N MET A 87 -0.03 -53.53 31.53
CA MET A 87 0.79 -52.55 30.80
C MET A 87 0.16 -52.18 29.45
N SER A 88 -0.40 -53.15 28.73
CA SER A 88 -1.08 -52.90 27.45
C SER A 88 -2.33 -52.03 27.64
N ILE A 89 -3.10 -52.26 28.71
CA ILE A 89 -4.27 -51.44 29.07
C ILE A 89 -3.83 -50.00 29.40
N ILE A 90 -2.74 -49.83 30.15
CA ILE A 90 -2.21 -48.50 30.49
C ILE A 90 -1.79 -47.73 29.23
N ILE A 91 -1.09 -48.37 28.30
CA ILE A 91 -0.69 -47.75 27.01
C ILE A 91 -1.93 -47.33 26.21
N LEU A 92 -2.95 -48.19 26.14
CA LEU A 92 -4.20 -47.87 25.45
C LEU A 92 -4.90 -46.66 26.09
N ILE A 93 -4.95 -46.60 27.43
CA ILE A 93 -5.53 -45.46 28.15
C ILE A 93 -4.75 -44.18 27.85
N ILE A 94 -3.42 -44.20 27.88
CA ILE A 94 -2.59 -43.04 27.55
C ILE A 94 -2.84 -42.56 26.12
N LEU A 95 -2.96 -43.49 25.16
CA LEU A 95 -3.23 -43.15 23.77
C LEU A 95 -4.60 -42.48 23.60
N ILE A 96 -5.63 -42.99 24.28
CA ILE A 96 -6.97 -42.38 24.30
C ILE A 96 -6.91 -40.97 24.92
N ILE A 97 -6.18 -40.80 26.02
CA ILE A 97 -6.01 -39.50 26.68
C ILE A 97 -5.32 -38.49 25.75
N LEU A 98 -4.25 -38.88 25.04
CA LEU A 98 -3.57 -38.00 24.09
C LEU A 98 -4.47 -37.60 22.91
N MET A 99 -5.23 -38.56 22.37
CA MET A 99 -6.23 -38.28 21.32
C MET A 99 -7.31 -37.31 21.82
N MET A 100 -7.75 -37.47 23.08
CA MET A 100 -8.71 -36.57 23.70
C MET A 100 -8.14 -35.16 23.93
N ILE A 101 -6.92 -35.04 24.45
CA ILE A 101 -6.25 -33.75 24.69
C ILE A 101 -6.03 -32.99 23.38
N THR A 102 -5.50 -33.66 22.35
CA THR A 102 -5.25 -33.04 21.04
C THR A 102 -6.55 -32.57 20.38
N TYR A 103 -7.62 -33.36 20.48
CA TYR A 103 -8.95 -32.97 20.02
C TYR A 103 -9.48 -31.73 20.75
N ILE A 104 -9.33 -31.66 22.08
CA ILE A 104 -9.74 -30.51 22.89
C ILE A 104 -8.90 -29.27 22.54
N ALA A 105 -7.58 -29.39 22.44
CA ALA A 105 -6.68 -28.30 22.08
C ALA A 105 -7.02 -27.72 20.70
N SER A 106 -7.28 -28.58 19.71
CA SER A 106 -7.72 -28.17 18.38
C SER A 106 -9.02 -27.34 18.43
N ARG A 107 -9.96 -27.74 19.30
CA ARG A 107 -11.26 -27.09 19.40
C ARG A 107 -11.25 -25.78 20.18
N ILE A 108 -10.45 -25.68 21.25
CA ILE A 108 -10.43 -24.52 22.15
C ILE A 108 -9.38 -23.49 21.71
N ILE A 109 -8.29 -23.90 21.07
CA ILE A 109 -7.19 -23.00 20.67
C ILE A 109 -7.18 -22.80 19.15
N SER A 110 -6.98 -23.88 18.39
CA SER A 110 -6.72 -23.76 16.95
C SER A 110 -7.91 -23.18 16.18
N ARG A 111 -9.13 -23.63 16.45
CA ARG A 111 -10.32 -23.12 15.74
C ARG A 111 -10.61 -21.63 15.97
N PRO A 112 -10.63 -21.12 17.22
CA PRO A 112 -10.77 -19.69 17.45
C PRO A 112 -9.67 -18.84 16.79
N LEU A 113 -8.42 -19.30 16.86
CA LEU A 113 -7.28 -18.58 16.30
C LEU A 113 -7.37 -18.47 14.77
N VAL A 114 -7.75 -19.55 14.08
CA VAL A 114 -8.01 -19.53 12.64
C VAL A 114 -9.12 -18.54 12.30
N SER A 115 -10.22 -18.52 13.06
CA SER A 115 -11.34 -17.61 12.80
C SER A 115 -10.97 -16.14 12.99
N ILE A 116 -10.15 -15.81 13.99
CA ILE A 116 -9.63 -14.44 14.17
C ILE A 116 -8.66 -14.08 13.04
N SER A 117 -7.82 -15.02 12.60
CA SER A 117 -6.91 -14.82 11.46
C SER A 117 -7.68 -14.57 10.16
N GLU A 118 -8.77 -15.29 9.93
CA GLU A 118 -9.66 -15.04 8.78
C GLU A 118 -10.28 -13.65 8.86
N HIS A 119 -10.71 -13.22 10.05
CA HIS A 119 -11.25 -11.87 10.25
C HIS A 119 -10.21 -10.78 9.98
N LEU A 120 -8.96 -10.99 10.42
CA LEU A 120 -7.85 -10.11 10.08
C LEU A 120 -7.64 -9.99 8.57
N ASN A 121 -7.80 -11.08 7.82
CA ASN A 121 -7.70 -11.04 6.37
C ASN A 121 -8.86 -10.26 5.72
N ILE A 122 -10.07 -10.34 6.28
CA ILE A 122 -11.22 -9.51 5.83
C ILE A 122 -10.91 -8.02 6.04
N VAL A 123 -10.42 -7.66 7.23
CA VAL A 123 -10.00 -6.29 7.56
C VAL A 123 -8.84 -5.83 6.67
N ALA A 124 -7.87 -6.71 6.36
CA ALA A 124 -6.75 -6.41 5.47
C ALA A 124 -7.20 -6.14 4.02
N ASN A 125 -8.31 -6.74 3.57
CA ASN A 125 -8.95 -6.45 2.28
C ASN A 125 -9.87 -5.22 2.35
N ALA A 126 -9.74 -4.38 3.39
CA ALA A 126 -10.51 -3.16 3.62
C ALA A 126 -12.03 -3.37 3.78
N ASP A 127 -12.49 -4.60 4.05
CA ASP A 127 -13.88 -4.83 4.45
C ASP A 127 -14.00 -4.68 5.97
N PHE A 128 -14.40 -3.49 6.40
CA PHE A 128 -14.63 -3.21 7.82
C PHE A 128 -16.07 -3.49 8.27
N THR A 129 -16.94 -4.05 7.42
CA THR A 129 -18.36 -4.25 7.73
C THR A 129 -18.62 -5.48 8.59
N LYS A 130 -17.72 -6.46 8.56
CA LYS A 130 -17.82 -7.68 9.36
C LYS A 130 -17.36 -7.43 10.79
N GLU A 131 -18.07 -8.00 11.75
CA GLU A 131 -17.71 -7.94 13.17
C GLU A 131 -17.13 -9.27 13.64
N ILE A 132 -16.18 -9.20 14.57
CA ILE A 132 -15.66 -10.40 15.24
C ILE A 132 -16.79 -11.00 16.08
N PRO A 133 -17.08 -12.30 15.97
CA PRO A 133 -18.09 -12.95 16.79
C PRO A 133 -17.87 -12.70 18.28
N ARG A 134 -18.91 -12.20 18.97
CA ARG A 134 -18.86 -11.86 20.42
C ARG A 134 -18.34 -13.01 21.29
N LYS A 135 -18.55 -14.26 20.88
CA LYS A 135 -18.04 -15.45 21.58
C LYS A 135 -16.52 -15.39 21.79
N PHE A 136 -15.76 -14.80 20.86
CA PHE A 136 -14.30 -14.66 20.97
C PHE A 136 -13.93 -13.42 21.79
N ILE A 137 -14.63 -12.30 21.59
CA ILE A 137 -14.43 -11.06 22.36
C ILE A 137 -14.63 -11.29 23.86
N ASN A 138 -15.60 -12.13 24.22
CA ASN A 138 -15.96 -12.44 25.61
C ASN A 138 -15.09 -13.54 26.24
N MET A 139 -14.08 -14.08 25.53
CA MET A 139 -13.13 -15.01 26.14
C MET A 139 -12.22 -14.28 27.12
N ASN A 140 -11.98 -14.92 28.26
CA ASN A 140 -11.15 -14.40 29.36
C ASN A 140 -9.69 -14.87 29.29
N ASP A 141 -9.26 -15.36 28.13
CA ASP A 141 -7.92 -15.89 27.87
C ASP A 141 -7.15 -15.02 26.86
N GLU A 142 -6.02 -15.53 26.39
CA GLU A 142 -5.17 -14.88 25.40
C GLU A 142 -5.88 -14.72 24.05
N ILE A 143 -6.75 -15.66 23.68
CA ILE A 143 -7.54 -15.59 22.44
C ILE A 143 -8.51 -14.42 22.50
N GLY A 144 -9.21 -14.24 23.63
CA GLY A 144 -10.09 -13.09 23.80
C GLY A 144 -9.35 -11.76 23.84
N THR A 145 -8.13 -11.75 24.40
CA THR A 145 -7.26 -10.56 24.38
C THR A 145 -6.87 -10.18 22.95
N ILE A 146 -6.48 -11.14 22.12
CA ILE A 146 -6.20 -10.91 20.70
C ILE A 146 -7.46 -10.43 19.97
N ALA A 147 -8.61 -11.08 20.18
CA ALA A 147 -9.86 -10.70 19.56
C ALA A 147 -10.23 -9.23 19.85
N ARG A 148 -10.13 -8.79 21.11
CA ARG A 148 -10.38 -7.40 21.51
C ARG A 148 -9.36 -6.42 20.90
N ALA A 149 -8.10 -6.82 20.80
CA ALA A 149 -7.08 -5.99 20.17
C ALA A 149 -7.36 -5.78 18.67
N VAL A 150 -7.75 -6.84 17.95
CA VAL A 150 -8.15 -6.76 16.54
C VAL A 150 -9.41 -5.90 16.36
N ASP A 151 -10.41 -6.06 17.23
CA ASP A 151 -11.62 -5.23 17.21
C ASP A 151 -11.31 -3.74 17.43
N SER A 152 -10.47 -3.43 18.42
CA SER A 152 -10.00 -2.06 18.68
C SER A 152 -9.24 -1.47 17.48
N MET A 153 -8.36 -2.26 16.86
CA MET A 153 -7.65 -1.87 15.64
C MET A 153 -8.62 -1.58 14.49
N GLN A 154 -9.60 -2.46 14.25
CA GLN A 154 -10.62 -2.28 13.23
C GLN A 154 -11.43 -0.98 13.46
N ASN A 155 -11.85 -0.72 14.71
CA ASN A 155 -12.58 0.48 15.06
C ASN A 155 -11.73 1.76 14.92
N SER A 156 -10.45 1.69 15.26
CA SER A 156 -9.51 2.80 15.07
C SER A 156 -9.33 3.14 13.59
N ILE A 157 -9.14 2.12 12.74
CA ILE A 157 -9.03 2.30 11.29
C ILE A 157 -10.32 2.89 10.71
N LYS A 158 -11.50 2.37 11.11
CA LYS A 158 -12.79 2.97 10.71
C LYS A 158 -12.88 4.45 11.06
N GLY A 159 -12.43 4.82 12.26
CA GLY A 159 -12.42 6.21 12.72
C GLY A 159 -11.56 7.11 11.84
N VAL A 160 -10.34 6.66 11.53
CA VAL A 160 -9.40 7.38 10.65
C VAL A 160 -9.99 7.53 9.24
N VAL A 161 -10.51 6.44 8.66
CA VAL A 161 -11.11 6.47 7.31
C VAL A 161 -12.32 7.40 7.27
N LYS A 162 -13.18 7.38 8.29
CA LYS A 162 -14.34 8.27 8.35
C LYS A 162 -13.92 9.75 8.43
N ALA A 163 -12.94 10.07 9.26
CA ALA A 163 -12.43 11.43 9.38
C ALA A 163 -11.82 11.93 8.07
N GLU A 164 -11.09 11.06 7.35
CA GLU A 164 -10.50 11.42 6.05
C GLU A 164 -11.58 11.64 4.97
N ILE A 165 -12.66 10.84 4.97
CA ILE A 165 -13.80 11.06 4.08
C ILE A 165 -14.48 12.39 4.38
N GLU A 166 -14.73 12.71 5.65
CA GLU A 166 -15.34 13.99 6.05
C GLU A 166 -14.49 15.19 5.59
N LYS A 167 -13.16 15.11 5.79
CA LYS A 167 -12.22 16.12 5.32
C LYS A 167 -12.18 16.24 3.79
N THR A 168 -12.17 15.11 3.09
CA THR A 168 -12.18 15.09 1.62
C THR A 168 -13.45 15.74 1.07
N ASN A 169 -14.61 15.47 1.69
CA ASN A 169 -15.87 16.09 1.32
C ASN A 169 -15.82 17.61 1.53
N SER A 170 -15.35 18.10 2.69
CA SER A 170 -15.26 19.54 2.93
C SER A 170 -14.32 20.24 1.94
N THR A 171 -13.17 19.63 1.63
CA THR A 171 -12.24 20.16 0.62
C THR A 171 -12.86 20.13 -0.78
N THR A 172 -13.66 19.12 -1.12
CA THR A 172 -14.35 19.05 -2.40
C THR A 172 -15.43 20.14 -2.53
N GLU A 173 -16.16 20.43 -1.45
CA GLU A 173 -17.11 21.53 -1.39
C GLU A 173 -16.42 22.89 -1.57
N GLU A 174 -15.29 23.12 -0.88
CA GLU A 174 -14.49 24.35 -1.01
C GLU A 174 -13.96 24.53 -2.45
N ILE A 175 -13.44 23.45 -3.06
CA ILE A 175 -13.02 23.47 -4.46
C ILE A 175 -14.19 23.78 -5.39
N SER A 176 -15.36 23.20 -5.15
CA SER A 176 -16.55 23.44 -5.98
C SER A 176 -16.98 24.91 -5.92
N ALA A 177 -17.00 25.50 -4.72
CA ALA A 177 -17.28 26.92 -4.53
C ALA A 177 -16.24 27.82 -5.23
N GLY A 178 -14.95 27.49 -5.09
CA GLY A 178 -13.88 28.22 -5.78
C GLY A 178 -13.96 28.12 -7.31
N MET A 179 -14.43 26.99 -7.84
CA MET A 179 -14.68 26.81 -9.28
C MET A 179 -15.85 27.67 -9.77
N GLU A 180 -16.93 27.81 -8.98
CA GLU A 180 -18.04 28.72 -9.30
C GLU A 180 -17.58 30.18 -9.33
N GLU A 181 -16.80 30.61 -8.34
CA GLU A 181 -16.23 31.97 -8.30
C GLU A 181 -15.28 32.24 -9.48
N ALA A 182 -14.44 31.27 -9.82
CA ALA A 182 -13.54 31.37 -10.98
C ALA A 182 -14.30 31.43 -12.31
N ALA A 183 -15.41 30.69 -12.44
CA ALA A 183 -16.27 30.74 -13.61
C ALA A 183 -16.92 32.13 -13.75
N ALA A 184 -17.51 32.67 -12.67
CA ALA A 184 -18.08 34.01 -12.65
C ALA A 184 -17.03 35.09 -13.01
N SER A 185 -15.84 35.01 -12.41
CA SER A 185 -14.72 35.93 -12.71
C SER A 185 -14.30 35.86 -14.18
N THR A 186 -14.34 34.66 -14.78
CA THR A 186 -14.04 34.47 -16.20
C THR A 186 -15.12 35.07 -17.10
N GLU A 187 -16.40 34.98 -16.72
CA GLU A 187 -17.50 35.64 -17.42
C GLU A 187 -17.37 37.17 -17.38
N GLU A 188 -17.07 37.74 -16.21
CA GLU A 188 -16.81 39.18 -16.06
C GLU A 188 -15.62 39.64 -16.90
N MET A 189 -14.53 38.87 -16.91
CA MET A 189 -13.35 39.18 -17.72
C MET A 189 -13.64 39.14 -19.22
N ASN A 190 -14.49 38.21 -19.67
CA ASN A 190 -14.94 38.15 -21.05
C ASN A 190 -15.79 39.37 -21.42
N ALA A 191 -16.68 39.79 -20.53
CA ALA A 191 -17.48 41.01 -20.72
C ALA A 191 -16.60 42.26 -20.80
N ALA A 192 -15.66 42.41 -19.87
CA ALA A 192 -14.69 43.51 -19.88
C ALA A 192 -13.82 43.52 -21.15
N SER A 193 -13.40 42.35 -21.63
CA SER A 193 -12.67 42.25 -22.91
C SER A 193 -13.50 42.72 -24.11
N CYS A 194 -14.82 42.46 -24.12
CA CYS A 194 -15.71 42.97 -25.16
C CYS A 194 -15.82 44.49 -25.11
N GLU A 195 -15.92 45.08 -23.92
CA GLU A 195 -15.99 46.52 -23.72
C GLU A 195 -14.68 47.24 -24.11
N ILE A 196 -13.53 46.62 -23.79
CA ILE A 196 -12.21 47.09 -24.24
C ILE A 196 -12.14 47.07 -25.78
N LYS A 197 -12.59 46.00 -26.42
CA LYS A 197 -12.61 45.90 -27.89
C LYS A 197 -13.44 47.02 -28.51
N GLU A 198 -14.60 47.34 -27.94
CA GLU A 198 -15.43 48.43 -28.41
C GLU A 198 -14.77 49.80 -28.20
N SER A 199 -14.16 50.01 -27.04
CA SER A 199 -13.39 51.22 -26.75
C SER A 199 -12.23 51.42 -27.74
N ILE A 200 -11.55 50.34 -28.14
CA ILE A 200 -10.50 50.37 -29.17
C ILE A 200 -11.08 50.78 -30.53
N ASN A 201 -12.28 50.30 -30.91
CA ASN A 201 -12.94 50.70 -32.16
C ASN A 201 -13.26 52.20 -32.16
N ILE A 202 -13.86 52.70 -31.08
CA ILE A 202 -14.20 54.13 -30.91
C ILE A 202 -12.94 54.99 -30.94
N MET A 203 -11.86 54.52 -30.33
CA MET A 203 -10.56 55.20 -30.33
C MET A 203 -9.97 55.27 -31.74
N ALA A 204 -10.00 54.16 -32.50
CA ALA A 204 -9.54 54.15 -33.88
C ALA A 204 -10.33 55.12 -34.76
N GLU A 205 -11.65 55.22 -34.58
CA GLU A 205 -12.48 56.20 -35.28
C GLU A 205 -12.11 57.64 -34.89
N SER A 206 -11.92 57.89 -33.60
CA SER A 206 -11.54 59.22 -33.08
C SER A 206 -10.16 59.67 -33.57
N VAL A 207 -9.19 58.74 -33.63
CA VAL A 207 -7.86 58.98 -34.21
C VAL A 207 -7.97 59.34 -35.69
N ASN A 208 -8.81 58.62 -36.46
CA ASN A 208 -9.04 58.96 -37.87
C ASN A 208 -9.67 60.34 -38.05
N LYS A 209 -10.67 60.70 -37.22
CA LYS A 209 -11.25 62.06 -37.19
C LYS A 209 -10.19 63.12 -36.88
N GLY A 210 -9.34 62.88 -35.89
CA GLY A 210 -8.23 63.76 -35.53
C GLY A 210 -7.21 63.94 -36.66
N LEU A 211 -6.87 62.86 -37.37
CA LEU A 211 -6.02 62.87 -38.55
C LEU A 211 -6.59 63.73 -39.67
N ASN A 212 -7.89 63.60 -39.96
CA ASN A 212 -8.56 64.42 -40.97
C ASN A 212 -8.51 65.91 -40.61
N VAL A 213 -8.78 66.26 -39.35
CA VAL A 213 -8.68 67.66 -38.88
C VAL A 213 -7.25 68.18 -39.01
N ALA A 214 -6.25 67.41 -38.61
CA ALA A 214 -4.85 67.79 -38.74
C ALA A 214 -4.44 68.01 -40.21
N ASN A 215 -4.91 67.16 -41.12
CA ASN A 215 -4.69 67.32 -42.56
C ASN A 215 -5.32 68.61 -43.10
N SER A 216 -6.56 68.92 -42.72
CA SER A 216 -7.20 70.18 -43.11
C SER A 216 -6.47 71.40 -42.56
N ILE A 217 -5.99 71.36 -41.32
CA ILE A 217 -5.17 72.44 -40.74
C ILE A 217 -3.87 72.62 -41.53
N SER A 218 -3.22 71.52 -41.93
CA SER A 218 -2.01 71.55 -42.74
C SER A 218 -2.26 72.22 -44.10
N GLU A 219 -3.37 71.89 -44.76
CA GLU A 219 -3.78 72.48 -46.04
C GLU A 219 -4.09 73.98 -45.92
N ILE A 220 -4.79 74.39 -44.85
CA ILE A 220 -5.05 75.81 -44.55
C ILE A 220 -3.73 76.55 -44.32
N ALA A 221 -2.80 75.97 -43.56
CA ALA A 221 -1.50 76.59 -43.30
C ALA A 221 -0.66 76.76 -44.57
N GLN A 222 -0.71 75.78 -45.50
CA GLN A 222 -0.05 75.90 -46.81
C GLN A 222 -0.68 77.01 -47.65
N THR A 223 -2.01 77.08 -47.69
CA THR A 223 -2.74 78.12 -48.43
C THR A 223 -2.42 79.50 -47.86
N LEU A 224 -2.48 79.65 -46.53
CA LEU A 224 -2.15 80.90 -45.83
C LEU A 224 -0.71 81.35 -46.13
N LYS A 225 0.25 80.41 -46.15
CA LYS A 225 1.63 80.70 -46.55
C LYS A 225 1.70 81.23 -47.99
N GLY A 226 0.96 80.62 -48.91
CA GLY A 226 0.87 81.08 -50.31
C GLY A 226 0.28 82.49 -50.42
N ASP A 227 -0.81 82.76 -49.71
CA ASP A 227 -1.48 84.07 -49.69
C ASP A 227 -0.60 85.16 -49.07
N ALA A 228 0.18 84.82 -48.04
CA ALA A 228 1.14 85.74 -47.43
C ALA A 228 2.26 86.13 -48.41
N ILE A 229 2.84 85.18 -49.15
CA ILE A 229 3.85 85.45 -50.19
C ILE A 229 3.27 86.31 -51.31
N SER A 230 2.04 86.01 -51.75
CA SER A 230 1.34 86.80 -52.75
C SER A 230 1.09 88.24 -52.28
N SER A 231 0.69 88.41 -51.02
CA SER A 231 0.45 89.72 -50.40
C SER A 231 1.75 90.52 -50.24
N GLU A 232 2.85 89.87 -49.85
CA GLU A 232 4.19 90.46 -49.80
C GLU A 232 4.60 91.00 -51.17
N LYS A 233 4.43 90.20 -52.23
CA LYS A 233 4.71 90.62 -53.60
C LYS A 233 3.86 91.83 -54.02
N LYS A 234 2.56 91.82 -53.72
CA LYS A 234 1.66 92.97 -54.00
C LYS A 234 2.11 94.22 -53.26
N ALA A 235 2.50 94.11 -51.99
CA ALA A 235 3.00 95.25 -51.20
C ALA A 235 4.29 95.81 -51.82
N TYR A 236 5.19 94.95 -52.29
CA TYR A 236 6.40 95.36 -53.00
C TYR A 236 6.09 96.09 -54.31
N ASP A 237 5.13 95.58 -55.10
CA ASP A 237 4.65 96.24 -56.32
C ASP A 237 4.04 97.62 -56.03
N VAL A 238 3.32 97.77 -54.90
CA VAL A 238 2.78 99.07 -54.46
C VAL A 238 3.91 100.02 -54.07
N LEU A 239 4.90 99.56 -53.30
CA LEU A 239 6.05 100.38 -52.89
C LEU A 239 6.86 100.87 -54.09
N THR A 240 7.13 100.01 -55.07
CA THR A 240 7.86 100.39 -56.28
C THR A 240 7.07 101.37 -57.15
N LYS A 241 5.75 101.18 -57.32
CA LYS A 241 4.87 102.16 -57.98
C LYS A 241 4.84 103.49 -57.23
N MET A 242 4.79 103.45 -55.89
CA MET A 242 4.79 104.64 -55.06
C MET A 242 6.10 105.41 -55.19
N ASP A 243 7.26 104.75 -55.16
CA ASP A 243 8.58 105.36 -55.40
C ASP A 243 8.66 106.01 -56.80
N ALA A 244 8.17 105.32 -57.84
CA ALA A 244 8.11 105.86 -59.20
C ALA A 244 7.23 107.11 -59.30
N ASN A 245 6.02 107.07 -58.70
CA ASN A 245 5.11 108.22 -58.66
C ASN A 245 5.72 109.38 -57.86
N LEU A 246 6.38 109.12 -56.74
CA LEU A 246 7.02 110.15 -55.91
C LEU A 246 8.14 110.85 -56.69
N LYS A 247 8.99 110.09 -57.39
CA LYS A 247 10.02 110.65 -58.30
C LYS A 247 9.42 111.55 -59.37
N SER A 248 8.34 111.09 -60.02
CA SER A 248 7.63 111.88 -61.03
C SER A 248 7.10 113.19 -60.44
N ALA A 249 6.42 113.14 -59.28
CA ALA A 249 5.88 114.32 -58.62
C ALA A 249 6.95 115.31 -58.14
N ILE A 250 8.11 114.83 -57.69
CA ILE A 250 9.26 115.69 -57.35
C ILE A 250 9.76 116.44 -58.60
N GLU A 251 9.85 115.77 -59.73
CA GLU A 251 10.32 116.38 -60.98
C GLU A 251 9.32 117.40 -61.54
N GLU A 252 8.03 117.09 -61.42
CA GLU A 252 6.92 118.01 -61.73
C GLU A 252 6.95 119.23 -60.80
N SER A 253 7.20 119.03 -59.50
CA SER A 253 7.37 120.11 -58.52
C SER A 253 8.57 121.01 -58.81
N LYS A 254 9.72 120.46 -59.23
CA LYS A 254 10.86 121.27 -59.69
C LYS A 254 10.49 122.14 -60.89
N SER A 255 9.67 121.62 -61.80
CA SER A 255 9.19 122.38 -62.95
C SER A 255 8.28 123.53 -62.51
N ILE A 256 7.39 123.31 -61.55
CA ILE A 256 6.58 124.38 -60.93
C ILE A 256 7.46 125.40 -60.19
N HIS A 257 8.49 124.96 -59.47
CA HIS A 257 9.41 125.85 -58.77
C HIS A 257 10.17 126.77 -59.74
N LYS A 258 10.62 126.25 -60.89
CA LYS A 258 11.20 127.06 -61.97
C LYS A 258 10.22 128.10 -62.51
N ILE A 259 8.95 127.74 -62.69
CA ILE A 259 7.89 128.69 -63.07
C ILE A 259 7.72 129.76 -62.01
N ASN A 260 7.74 129.41 -60.71
CA ASN A 260 7.65 130.37 -59.62
C ASN A 260 8.84 131.34 -59.59
N ILE A 261 10.07 130.85 -59.78
CA ILE A 261 11.27 131.70 -59.92
C ILE A 261 11.11 132.64 -61.12
N LEU A 262 10.72 132.15 -62.29
CA LEU A 262 10.48 133.00 -63.46
C LEU A 262 9.42 134.06 -63.19
N THR A 263 8.31 133.69 -62.54
CA THR A 263 7.25 134.62 -62.18
C THR A 263 7.76 135.69 -61.22
N HIS A 264 8.56 135.32 -60.21
CA HIS A 264 9.17 136.27 -59.27
C HIS A 264 10.19 137.18 -59.96
N SER A 265 11.04 136.66 -60.87
CA SER A 265 11.95 137.46 -61.67
C SER A 265 11.22 138.42 -62.61
N ILE A 266 10.10 138.02 -63.21
CA ILE A 266 9.24 138.92 -64.00
C ILE A 266 8.63 140.02 -63.10
N LEU A 267 8.21 139.67 -61.88
CA LEU A 267 7.73 140.63 -60.88
C LEU A 267 8.81 141.61 -60.40
N GLU A 268 10.05 141.16 -60.17
CA GLU A 268 11.17 142.06 -59.84
C GLU A 268 11.50 143.00 -61.00
N ILE A 269 11.50 142.51 -62.25
CA ILE A 269 11.69 143.35 -63.45
C ILE A 269 10.56 144.38 -63.58
N ALA A 270 9.31 143.98 -63.30
CA ALA A 270 8.16 144.89 -63.31
C ALA A 270 8.17 145.90 -62.15
N HIS A 271 8.88 145.65 -61.05
CA HIS A 271 9.04 146.58 -59.92
C HIS A 271 10.26 147.51 -60.08
N GLN A 272 11.19 147.20 -60.99
CA GLN A 272 12.34 148.04 -61.37
C GLN A 272 12.09 148.93 -62.59
N THR A 273 10.89 148.86 -63.18
CA THR A 273 10.41 149.76 -64.25
C THR A 273 9.29 150.66 -63.72
#